data_AF-A0A448NNB2-F1
#
_entry.id   AF-A0A448NNB2-F1
#
_cell.length_a   1.000
_cell.length_b   1.000
_cell.length_c   1.000
_cell.angle_alpha   90.00
_cell.angle_beta   90.00
_cell.angle_gamma   90.00
#
_symmetry.space_group_name_H-M   'P 1'
#
loop_
_entity.id
_entity.type
_entity.pdbx_description
1 polymer ?
#
loop_
_entity_poly.entity_id
_entity_poly.type
_entity_poly.pdbx_seq_one_letter_code
_entity_poly.pdbx_strand_id
1 'polypeptide(L)'
;MQIYSDNFGRVIYLTVTSQAIRLDLQDLSSDFKYERSATVLDVAAVCKALKIDYKELEAKLLLLLENQMTAFDLFTEFLDNNEIYFDYYSG
;
A
#
# COMPACT_ATOMS: atom_id res chain seq x y z
N MET A 1 8.59 -1.94 -4.70
CA MET A 1 9.55 -2.57 -3.76
C MET A 1 8.81 -3.49 -2.81
N GLN A 2 9.44 -4.56 -2.31
CA GLN A 2 8.85 -5.42 -1.28
C GLN A 2 9.00 -4.76 0.10
N ILE A 3 7.91 -4.62 0.85
CA ILE A 3 7.92 -3.97 2.18
C ILE A 3 7.58 -4.93 3.33
N TYR A 4 7.06 -6.11 3.00
CA TYR A 4 6.77 -7.17 3.97
C TYR A 4 6.84 -8.53 3.29
N SER A 5 7.30 -9.54 4.03
CA SER A 5 7.12 -10.94 3.69
C SER A 5 7.15 -11.80 4.95
N ASP A 6 6.42 -12.92 4.94
CA ASP A 6 6.48 -13.93 6.01
C ASP A 6 6.83 -15.34 5.48
N ASN A 7 6.92 -16.28 6.42
CA ASN A 7 7.22 -17.68 6.10
C ASN A 7 6.01 -18.48 5.57
N PHE A 8 4.83 -17.85 5.51
CA PHE A 8 3.59 -18.47 5.03
C PHE A 8 3.29 -18.13 3.57
N GLY A 9 4.14 -17.32 2.93
CA GLY A 9 4.01 -16.94 1.53
C GLY A 9 3.30 -15.61 1.33
N ARG A 10 2.98 -14.87 2.40
CA ARG A 10 2.46 -13.51 2.28
C ARG A 10 3.58 -12.57 1.89
N VAL A 11 3.32 -11.70 0.91
CA VAL A 11 4.23 -10.66 0.46
C VAL A 11 3.43 -9.38 0.19
N ILE A 12 3.98 -8.23 0.57
CA ILE A 12 3.40 -6.93 0.27
C ILE A 12 4.39 -6.09 -0.50
N TYR A 13 3.95 -5.55 -1.64
CA TYR A 13 4.72 -4.65 -2.48
C TYR A 13 4.12 -3.24 -2.45
N LEU A 14 5.00 -2.24 -2.34
CA LEU A 14 4.67 -0.82 -2.45
C LEU A 14 5.30 -0.25 -3.72
N THR A 15 4.52 0.43 -4.53
CA THR A 15 4.98 1.22 -5.68
C THR A 15 4.57 2.66 -5.49
N VAL A 16 5.53 3.59 -5.55
CA VAL A 16 5.29 5.03 -5.44
C VAL A 16 5.83 5.71 -6.69
N THR A 17 4.96 6.47 -7.36
CA THR A 17 5.31 7.30 -8.50
C THR A 17 4.56 8.63 -8.40
N SER A 18 4.90 9.60 -9.24
CA SER A 18 4.19 10.88 -9.28
C SER A 18 2.77 10.76 -9.83
N GLN A 19 2.43 9.61 -10.44
CA GLN A 19 1.13 9.36 -11.05
C GLN A 19 0.25 8.43 -10.23
N ALA A 20 0.83 7.56 -9.42
CA ALA A 20 0.11 6.60 -8.62
C ALA A 20 0.90 6.09 -7.43
N ILE A 21 0.17 5.71 -6.37
CA ILE A 21 0.65 4.86 -5.29
C ILE A 21 -0.13 3.55 -5.37
N ARG A 22 0.57 2.43 -5.33
CA ARG A 22 -0.04 1.10 -5.38
C ARG A 22 0.53 0.22 -4.28
N LEU A 23 -0.36 -0.43 -3.54
CA LEU A 23 -0.03 -1.56 -2.68
C LEU A 23 -0.59 -2.83 -3.29
N ASP A 24 0.25 -3.86 -3.36
CA ASP A 24 -0.14 -5.22 -3.74
C ASP A 24 0.09 -6.14 -2.54
N LEU A 25 -0.93 -6.90 -2.16
CA LEU A 25 -0.84 -7.98 -1.18
C LEU A 25 -1.02 -9.29 -1.94
N GLN A 26 -0.01 -10.15 -1.87
CA GLN A 26 -0.07 -11.49 -2.43
C GLN A 26 0.07 -12.50 -1.31
N ASP A 27 -0.82 -13.49 -1.31
CA ASP A 27 -0.66 -14.72 -0.54
C ASP A 27 -0.28 -15.82 -1.53
N LEU A 28 0.99 -16.24 -1.49
CA LEU A 28 1.57 -17.20 -2.41
C LEU A 28 1.75 -18.58 -1.76
N SER A 29 0.97 -18.89 -0.72
CA SER A 29 1.00 -20.21 -0.08
C SER A 29 0.72 -21.33 -1.10
N SER A 30 1.27 -22.53 -0.85
CA SER A 30 1.06 -23.69 -1.72
C SER A 30 -0.40 -24.12 -1.80
N ASP A 31 -1.17 -23.81 -0.75
CA ASP A 31 -2.51 -24.31 -0.53
C ASP A 31 -3.57 -23.33 -1.03
N PHE A 32 -3.22 -22.05 -1.15
CA PHE A 32 -4.11 -20.98 -1.57
C PHE A 32 -3.33 -19.81 -2.17
N LYS A 33 -3.76 -19.35 -3.35
CA LYS A 33 -3.22 -18.14 -3.99
C LYS A 33 -4.28 -17.05 -3.97
N TYR A 34 -3.88 -15.87 -3.54
CA TYR A 34 -4.76 -14.72 -3.44
C TYR A 34 -4.02 -13.42 -3.68
N GLU A 35 -4.68 -12.46 -4.31
CA GLU A 35 -4.12 -11.15 -4.59
C GLU A 35 -5.12 -10.03 -4.31
N ARG A 36 -4.70 -9.03 -3.54
CA ARG A 36 -5.35 -7.72 -3.45
C ARG A 36 -4.45 -6.65 -4.01
N SER A 37 -5.05 -5.64 -4.61
CA SER A 37 -4.35 -4.38 -4.86
C SER A 37 -5.22 -3.18 -4.54
N ALA A 38 -4.57 -2.12 -4.06
CA ALA A 38 -5.15 -0.81 -3.83
C ALA A 38 -4.31 0.22 -4.58
N THR A 39 -4.92 0.94 -5.53
CA THR A 39 -4.25 1.93 -6.38
C THR A 39 -4.87 3.30 -6.20
N VAL A 40 -4.05 4.27 -5.77
CA VAL A 40 -4.41 5.67 -5.65
C VAL A 40 -3.83 6.43 -6.83
N LEU A 41 -4.66 7.15 -7.59
CA LEU A 41 -4.21 8.02 -8.68
C LEU A 41 -4.04 9.49 -8.23
N ASP A 42 -4.74 9.91 -7.17
CA ASP A 42 -4.58 11.23 -6.57
C ASP A 42 -3.45 11.23 -5.52
N VAL A 43 -2.22 11.22 -6.01
CA VAL A 43 -1.01 11.26 -5.17
C VAL A 43 -0.96 12.55 -4.32
N ALA A 44 -1.49 13.66 -4.84
CA ALA A 44 -1.51 14.94 -4.14
C ALA A 44 -2.40 14.90 -2.90
N ALA A 45 -3.54 14.20 -2.95
CA ALA A 45 -4.40 13.98 -1.79
C ALA A 45 -3.66 13.24 -0.67
N VAL A 46 -2.87 12.22 -1.00
CA VAL A 46 -2.08 11.47 -0.02
C VAL A 46 -0.99 12.34 0.61
N CYS A 47 -0.24 13.11 -0.19
CA CYS A 47 0.73 14.08 0.33
C CYS A 47 0.08 15.09 1.27
N LYS A 48 -1.10 15.61 0.91
CA LYS A 48 -1.86 16.57 1.73
C LYS A 48 -2.31 15.95 3.06
N ALA A 49 -2.84 14.73 3.03
CA ALA A 49 -3.26 14.00 4.24
C ALA A 49 -2.08 13.73 5.19
N LEU A 50 -0.91 13.39 4.64
CA LEU A 50 0.32 13.18 5.40
C LEU A 50 1.04 14.49 5.80
N LYS A 51 0.64 15.63 5.25
CA LYS A 51 1.26 16.96 5.44
C LYS A 51 2.75 16.98 5.07
N ILE A 52 3.08 16.41 3.92
CA ILE A 52 4.45 16.29 3.40
C ILE A 52 4.52 16.66 1.92
N ASP A 53 5.73 16.90 1.42
CA ASP A 53 5.98 16.99 -0.01
C ASP A 53 6.11 15.62 -0.67
N TYR A 54 5.86 15.54 -1.99
CA TYR A 54 6.02 14.30 -2.76
C TYR A 54 7.40 13.66 -2.61
N LYS A 55 8.46 14.47 -2.47
CA LYS A 55 9.84 13.99 -2.29
C LYS A 55 10.02 13.15 -1.02
N GLU A 56 9.16 13.32 -0.03
CA GLU A 56 9.21 12.63 1.25
C GLU A 56 8.19 11.48 1.31
N LEU A 57 7.31 11.36 0.31
CA LEU A 57 6.17 10.45 0.32
C LEU A 57 6.59 9.00 0.49
N GLU A 58 7.53 8.53 -0.33
CA GLU A 58 7.99 7.14 -0.27
C GLU A 58 8.59 6.80 1.10
N ALA A 59 9.48 7.66 1.61
CA ALA A 59 10.08 7.48 2.94
C ALA A 59 9.03 7.50 4.05
N LYS A 60 8.02 8.37 3.96
CA LYS A 60 6.94 8.43 4.94
C LYS A 60 6.06 7.18 4.91
N LEU A 61 5.72 6.68 3.73
CA LEU A 61 4.94 5.44 3.57
C LEU A 61 5.72 4.24 4.10
N LEU A 62 7.03 4.14 3.82
CA LEU A 62 7.87 3.09 4.39
C LEU A 62 7.88 3.15 5.92
N LEU A 63 8.04 4.33 6.52
CA LEU A 63 8.02 4.47 7.97
C LEU A 63 6.69 4.00 8.61
N LEU A 64 5.58 4.11 7.88
CA LEU A 64 4.26 3.68 8.36
C LEU A 64 3.97 2.20 8.11
N LEU A 65 4.47 1.64 7.00
CA LEU A 65 3.99 0.37 6.45
C LEU A 65 5.06 -0.73 6.44
N GLU A 66 6.34 -0.38 6.45
CA GLU A 66 7.42 -1.36 6.34
C GLU A 66 7.42 -2.35 7.51
N ASN A 67 7.63 -3.62 7.20
CA ASN A 67 7.60 -4.75 8.14
C ASN A 67 6.26 -4.94 8.88
N GLN A 68 5.18 -4.28 8.46
CA GLN A 68 3.84 -4.51 9.01
C GLN A 68 3.10 -5.59 8.23
N MET A 69 2.71 -6.66 8.93
CA MET A 69 1.88 -7.73 8.35
C MET A 69 0.54 -7.23 7.80
N THR A 70 0.01 -6.17 8.42
CA THR A 70 -1.25 -5.52 8.09
C THR A 70 -1.05 -4.26 7.24
N ALA A 71 0.11 -4.07 6.60
CA ALA A 71 0.41 -2.86 5.83
C ALA A 71 -0.66 -2.54 4.77
N PHE A 72 -1.23 -3.56 4.14
CA PHE A 72 -2.31 -3.38 3.17
C PHE A 72 -3.55 -2.75 3.83
N ASP A 73 -4.02 -3.34 4.93
CA ASP A 73 -5.21 -2.86 5.66
C ASP A 73 -4.97 -1.47 6.25
N LEU A 74 -3.79 -1.22 6.85
CA LEU A 74 -3.40 0.08 7.38
C LEU A 74 -3.41 1.17 6.29
N PHE A 75 -2.97 0.84 5.08
CA PHE A 75 -2.97 1.77 3.96
C PHE A 75 -4.41 2.07 3.50
N THR A 76 -5.25 1.05 3.29
CA THR A 76 -6.65 1.27 2.88
C THR A 76 -7.46 2.00 3.96
N GLU A 77 -7.26 1.68 5.24
CA GLU A 77 -7.87 2.42 6.35
C GLU A 77 -7.43 3.88 6.39
N PHE A 78 -6.14 4.15 6.15
CA PHE A 78 -5.64 5.52 6.02
C PHE A 78 -6.34 6.28 4.89
N LEU A 79 -6.54 5.64 3.72
CA LEU A 79 -7.22 6.26 2.59
C LEU A 79 -8.68 6.55 2.90
N ASP A 80 -9.40 5.57 3.46
CA ASP A 80 -10.80 5.72 3.86
C ASP A 80 -10.98 6.83 4.91
N ASN A 81 -10.12 6.86 5.94
CA ASN A 81 -10.15 7.88 7.00
C ASN A 81 -9.87 9.30 6.50
N ASN A 82 -9.24 9.44 5.33
CA ASN A 82 -8.96 10.73 4.70
C ASN A 82 -9.84 10.98 3.47
N GLU A 83 -10.87 10.15 3.24
CA GLU A 83 -11.78 10.26 2.10
C GLU A 83 -11.05 10.26 0.73
N ILE A 84 -9.94 9.53 0.64
CA ILE A 84 -9.13 9.43 -0.59
C ILE A 84 -9.63 8.24 -1.40
N TYR A 85 -10.11 8.51 -2.62
CA TYR A 85 -10.54 7.47 -3.54
C TYR A 85 -9.36 6.60 -4.01
N PHE A 86 -9.58 5.29 -4.10
CA PHE A 86 -8.65 4.33 -4.67
C PHE A 86 -9.39 3.21 -5.40
N ASP A 87 -8.74 2.67 -6.43
CA ASP A 87 -9.21 1.48 -7.11
C ASP A 87 -8.80 0.24 -6.32
N TYR A 88 -9.77 -0.62 -6.04
CA TYR A 88 -9.57 -1.86 -5.28
C TYR A 88 -9.79 -3.09 -6.16
N TYR A 89 -8.86 -4.04 -6.08
CA TYR A 89 -8.97 -5.35 -6.70
C TYR A 89 -8.76 -6.45 -5.65
N SER A 90 -9.50 -7.55 -5.80
CA SER A 90 -9.38 -8.77 -4.99
C SER A 90 -9.70 -9.97 -5.87
N GLY A 91 -8.77 -10.93 -5.98
CA GLY A 91 -8.92 -12.14 -6.79
C GLY A 91 -8.18 -13.35 -6.26
#